data_AF-A0A0K2GBM5-F1
#
_entry.id   AF-A0A0K2GBM5-F1
#
_cell.length_a   1.000
_cell.length_b   1.000
_cell.length_c   1.000
_cell.angle_alpha   90.00
_cell.angle_beta   90.00
_cell.angle_gamma   90.00
#
_symmetry.space_group_name_H-M   'P 1'
#
loop_
_entity.id
_entity.type
_entity.pdbx_description
1 polymer ?
#
loop_
_entity_poly.entity_id
_entity_poly.type
_entity_poly.pdbx_seq_one_letter_code
_entity_poly.pdbx_strand_id
1 'polypeptide(L)'
;MTRACCCETDVNQSQANQIPGRTEQGGMIVPTATDRAKTLASMAGSMLGWDQHKLSAQEDAVRRYILAQYPLQGRSPTVQEISQALGLTPDGTKTILQRLDAWDMLSLEPESSMIRLAYPFSSVPTPHVVKFDQWSEAKPVYAQCAIDALGLAFMLHRDLSITSSCASCAKAIAITVRDQTIVAHSPSDTLVWAGTIQEGPVAASACPAINFFCSAAHVEKWLRKQPNAVGSVISLGETLYIGKAIFEPLLATPSRSNLDPLESHDAGLSATGTVASTSIAGLVAAFLASVCCIGPLVFAALGVGVGATGALASTAGFLKALLPYRPVFVGLTLLLLGISFYHAYRKPSSVCATEAGCARSVNGLNRTWLWLIAALALVLVLAPYWLAL
;
A
#
# COMPACT_ATOMS: atom_id res chain seq x y z
N MET A 1 49.79 -0.69 -8.74
CA MET A 1 49.60 0.76 -8.50
C MET A 1 48.12 1.02 -8.45
N THR A 2 47.57 1.02 -7.24
CA THR A 2 46.14 1.13 -6.96
C THR A 2 45.96 2.47 -6.27
N ARG A 3 45.21 3.40 -6.87
CA ARG A 3 44.81 4.65 -6.22
C ARG A 3 43.29 4.73 -6.19
N ALA A 4 42.81 4.85 -4.95
CA ALA A 4 41.44 5.05 -4.55
C ALA A 4 40.81 6.28 -5.20
N CYS A 5 39.49 6.22 -5.42
CA CYS A 5 38.66 7.42 -5.47
C CYS A 5 37.68 7.35 -4.30
N CYS A 6 37.76 8.38 -3.47
CA CYS A 6 36.86 8.69 -2.39
C CYS A 6 35.47 9.03 -2.95
N CYS A 7 34.42 8.56 -2.28
CA CYS A 7 33.09 9.17 -2.31
C CYS A 7 32.47 8.95 -0.93
N GLU A 8 32.89 9.80 0.00
CA GLU A 8 32.24 10.01 1.28
C GLU A 8 31.65 11.43 1.24
N THR A 9 30.45 11.57 1.82
CA THR A 9 29.70 12.81 2.07
C THR A 9 29.27 13.65 0.87
N ASP A 10 28.12 13.33 0.26
CA ASP A 10 27.26 14.35 -0.39
C ASP A 10 25.79 13.91 -0.64
N VAL A 11 25.25 12.98 0.17
CA VAL A 11 23.87 12.49 0.01
C VAL A 11 22.84 13.36 0.77
N ASN A 12 23.27 14.18 1.73
CA ASN A 12 22.35 14.96 2.58
C ASN A 12 22.00 16.36 2.04
N GLN A 13 22.62 16.82 0.96
CA GLN A 13 22.41 18.18 0.44
C GLN A 13 21.48 18.23 -0.78
N SER A 14 21.23 17.11 -1.47
CA SER A 14 20.41 17.08 -2.69
C SER A 14 18.91 16.91 -2.44
N GLN A 15 18.48 16.51 -1.23
CA GLN A 15 17.06 16.38 -0.88
C GLN A 15 16.38 17.73 -0.52
N ALA A 16 17.15 18.81 -0.40
CA ALA A 16 16.64 20.15 -0.09
C ALA A 16 16.09 20.92 -1.31
N ASN A 17 16.26 20.41 -2.54
CA ASN A 17 16.01 21.20 -3.76
C ASN A 17 14.76 20.83 -4.58
N GLN A 18 13.82 20.10 -4.00
CA GLN A 18 12.46 19.94 -4.57
C GLN A 18 11.42 20.54 -3.64
N ILE A 19 11.57 21.84 -3.39
CA ILE A 19 10.54 22.66 -2.76
C ILE A 19 9.46 22.91 -3.83
N PRO A 20 8.19 22.50 -3.60
CA PRO A 20 7.12 22.80 -4.53
C PRO A 20 7.02 24.32 -4.74
N GLY A 21 6.96 24.72 -6.01
CA GLY A 21 6.91 26.11 -6.43
C GLY A 21 5.77 26.87 -5.75
N ARG A 22 6.09 28.09 -5.31
CA ARG A 22 5.17 29.05 -4.69
C ARG A 22 4.12 29.51 -5.71
N THR A 23 2.95 28.91 -5.62
CA THR A 23 1.62 29.42 -6.02
C THR A 23 0.70 28.57 -5.14
N GLU A 24 -0.01 29.09 -4.14
CA GLU A 24 -1.28 29.80 -4.32
C GLU A 24 -1.54 30.76 -3.15
N GLN A 25 -1.69 32.05 -3.44
CA GLN A 25 -2.29 33.00 -2.51
C GLN A 25 -3.82 32.98 -2.73
N GLY A 26 -4.59 32.62 -1.70
CA GLY A 26 -6.03 32.84 -1.64
C GLY A 26 -6.93 31.84 -2.38
N GLY A 27 -6.39 30.70 -2.82
CA GLY A 27 -7.16 29.60 -3.43
C GLY A 27 -7.56 28.53 -2.41
N MET A 28 -8.70 27.89 -2.63
CA MET A 28 -9.07 26.66 -1.92
C MET A 28 -8.07 25.57 -2.28
N ILE A 29 -7.42 24.94 -1.29
CA ILE A 29 -6.47 23.86 -1.54
C ILE A 29 -7.25 22.53 -1.61
N VAL A 30 -7.14 21.86 -2.75
CA VAL A 30 -7.79 20.58 -3.02
C VAL A 30 -6.81 19.40 -2.87
N PRO A 31 -7.30 18.16 -2.70
CA PRO A 31 -6.47 16.96 -2.78
C PRO A 31 -5.65 16.93 -4.07
N THR A 32 -4.33 16.92 -3.95
CA THR A 32 -3.39 17.01 -5.08
C THR A 32 -2.61 15.72 -5.26
N ALA A 33 -2.88 15.01 -6.36
CA ALA A 33 -2.35 13.68 -6.66
C ALA A 33 -1.01 13.72 -7.43
N THR A 34 0.04 14.29 -6.83
CA THR A 34 1.40 14.22 -7.41
C THR A 34 1.94 12.79 -7.39
N ASP A 35 2.94 12.48 -8.21
CA ASP A 35 3.57 11.14 -8.19
C ASP A 35 4.19 10.82 -6.82
N ARG A 36 4.74 11.84 -6.16
CA ARG A 36 5.21 11.76 -4.77
C ARG A 36 4.07 11.41 -3.82
N ALA A 37 2.93 12.09 -3.89
CA ALA A 37 1.78 11.82 -3.03
C ALA A 37 1.20 10.42 -3.26
N LYS A 38 1.09 9.99 -4.53
CA LYS A 38 0.68 8.62 -4.88
C LYS A 38 1.62 7.57 -4.32
N THR A 39 2.94 7.81 -4.43
CA THR A 39 3.96 6.91 -3.90
C THR A 39 3.86 6.81 -2.38
N LEU A 40 3.75 7.95 -1.69
CA LEU A 40 3.58 7.98 -0.23
C LEU A 40 2.28 7.32 0.23
N ALA A 41 1.16 7.53 -0.48
CA ALA A 41 -0.10 6.85 -0.17
C ALA A 41 0.01 5.33 -0.35
N SER A 42 0.65 4.86 -1.43
CA SER A 42 0.92 3.43 -1.64
C SER A 42 1.82 2.85 -0.55
N MET A 43 2.89 3.57 -0.18
CA MET A 43 3.80 3.17 0.89
C MET A 43 3.07 3.11 2.24
N ALA A 44 2.23 4.09 2.55
CA ALA A 44 1.43 4.09 3.76
C ALA A 44 0.49 2.89 3.83
N GLY A 45 -0.17 2.54 2.71
CA GLY A 45 -0.97 1.31 2.61
C GLY A 45 -0.15 0.05 2.93
N SER A 46 1.04 -0.08 2.33
CA SER A 46 1.93 -1.21 2.61
C SER A 46 2.49 -1.23 4.04
N MET A 47 2.79 -0.07 4.61
CA MET A 47 3.31 0.06 5.98
C MET A 47 2.25 -0.24 7.03
N LEU A 48 1.01 0.20 6.82
CA LEU A 48 -0.12 -0.10 7.68
C LEU A 48 -0.55 -1.56 7.55
N GLY A 49 -0.39 -2.16 6.37
CA GLY A 49 -0.69 -3.58 6.12
C GLY A 49 -2.16 -3.97 6.29
N TRP A 50 -3.06 -2.99 6.42
CA TRP A 50 -4.47 -3.25 6.72
C TRP A 50 -5.18 -4.05 5.63
N ASP A 51 -4.74 -3.91 4.37
CA ASP A 51 -5.25 -4.64 3.21
C ASP A 51 -4.81 -6.12 3.20
N GLN A 52 -3.76 -6.48 3.96
CA GLN A 52 -3.28 -7.85 4.10
C GLN A 52 -4.14 -8.66 5.08
N HIS A 53 -4.95 -7.98 5.90
CA HIS A 53 -5.76 -8.60 6.95
C HIS A 53 -7.25 -8.56 6.59
N LYS A 54 -7.84 -9.72 6.30
CA LYS A 54 -9.27 -9.83 6.09
C LYS A 54 -10.01 -9.88 7.43
N LEU A 55 -10.62 -8.76 7.80
CA LEU A 55 -11.48 -8.68 8.99
C LEU A 55 -12.74 -9.53 8.80
N SER A 56 -13.14 -10.23 9.86
CA SER A 56 -14.51 -10.77 9.96
C SER A 56 -15.53 -9.64 10.07
N ALA A 57 -16.80 -9.94 9.79
CA ALA A 57 -17.88 -8.95 9.92
C ALA A 57 -17.97 -8.34 11.33
N GLN A 58 -17.68 -9.13 12.37
CA GLN A 58 -17.67 -8.64 13.76
C GLN A 58 -16.48 -7.73 14.04
N GLU A 59 -15.28 -8.07 13.55
CA GLU A 59 -14.09 -7.23 13.73
C GLU A 59 -14.22 -5.89 13.00
N ASP A 60 -14.74 -5.92 11.77
CA ASP A 60 -15.01 -4.71 11.01
C ASP A 60 -16.10 -3.86 11.70
N ALA A 61 -17.17 -4.48 12.19
CA ALA A 61 -18.20 -3.77 12.96
C ALA A 61 -17.63 -3.10 14.22
N VAL A 62 -16.75 -3.78 14.98
CA VAL A 62 -16.06 -3.20 16.13
C VAL A 62 -15.18 -2.03 15.71
N ARG A 63 -14.33 -2.19 14.68
CA ARG A 63 -13.46 -1.13 14.18
C ARG A 63 -14.27 0.10 13.75
N ARG A 64 -15.29 -0.09 12.93
CA ARG A 64 -16.15 0.99 12.43
C ARG A 64 -16.91 1.68 13.55
N TYR A 65 -17.40 0.94 14.54
CA TYR A 65 -18.05 1.51 15.72
C TYR A 65 -17.10 2.41 16.51
N ILE A 66 -15.86 1.95 16.76
CA ILE A 66 -14.84 2.75 17.45
C ILE A 66 -14.60 4.09 16.73
N LEU A 67 -14.36 4.03 15.42
CA LEU A 67 -14.08 5.23 14.62
C LEU A 67 -15.28 6.19 14.54
N ALA A 68 -16.50 5.66 14.46
CA ALA A 68 -17.72 6.48 14.41
C ALA A 68 -18.06 7.14 15.76
N GLN A 69 -17.72 6.49 16.89
CA GLN A 69 -18.03 7.01 18.22
C GLN A 69 -17.01 8.05 18.72
N TYR A 70 -15.76 7.92 18.28
CA TYR A 70 -14.68 8.79 18.74
C TYR A 70 -15.00 10.29 18.68
N PRO A 71 -15.47 10.85 17.54
CA PRO A 71 -15.71 12.28 17.45
C PRO A 71 -17.00 12.75 18.15
N LEU A 72 -17.91 11.82 18.46
CA LEU A 72 -19.13 12.11 19.22
C LEU A 72 -18.84 12.21 20.73
N GLN A 73 -17.93 11.37 21.22
CA GLN A 73 -17.61 11.28 22.65
C GLN A 73 -16.39 12.13 23.04
N GLY A 74 -15.53 12.48 22.07
CA GLY A 74 -14.23 13.10 22.32
C GLY A 74 -13.21 12.18 22.98
N ARG A 75 -13.50 10.86 23.03
CA ARG A 75 -12.66 9.81 23.60
C ARG A 75 -12.93 8.48 22.91
N SER A 76 -12.07 7.51 23.12
CA SER A 76 -12.36 6.13 22.73
C SER A 76 -13.55 5.56 23.52
N PRO A 77 -14.40 4.73 22.88
CA PRO A 77 -15.42 3.97 23.58
C PRO A 77 -14.77 2.86 24.42
N THR A 78 -15.39 2.54 25.55
CA THR A 78 -14.99 1.47 26.45
C THR A 78 -15.39 0.09 25.92
N VAL A 79 -14.75 -0.96 26.43
CA VAL A 79 -15.12 -2.36 26.12
C VAL A 79 -16.61 -2.59 26.38
N GLN A 80 -17.16 -2.06 27.47
CA GLN A 80 -18.57 -2.19 27.82
C GLN A 80 -19.47 -1.50 26.79
N GLU A 81 -19.15 -0.26 26.39
CA GLU A 81 -19.92 0.49 25.39
C GLU A 81 -19.93 -0.22 24.04
N ILE A 82 -18.78 -0.76 23.60
CA ILE A 82 -18.67 -1.53 22.36
C ILE A 82 -19.49 -2.82 22.45
N SER A 83 -19.34 -3.56 23.55
CA SER A 83 -20.00 -4.85 23.78
C SER A 83 -21.52 -4.70 23.77
N GLN A 84 -22.04 -3.69 24.47
CA GLN A 84 -23.46 -3.40 24.55
C GLN A 84 -24.03 -2.98 23.19
N ALA A 85 -23.34 -2.10 22.46
CA ALA A 85 -23.82 -1.59 21.19
C ALA A 85 -23.85 -2.66 20.08
N LEU A 86 -22.93 -3.63 20.13
CA LEU A 86 -22.78 -4.65 19.09
C LEU A 86 -23.30 -6.04 19.50
N GLY A 87 -23.87 -6.18 20.71
CA GLY A 87 -24.37 -7.46 21.22
C GLY A 87 -23.28 -8.50 21.44
N LEU A 88 -22.06 -8.06 21.79
CA LEU A 88 -20.91 -8.93 22.06
C LEU A 88 -20.73 -9.14 23.57
N THR A 89 -20.02 -10.20 23.94
CA THR A 89 -19.56 -10.35 25.33
C THR A 89 -18.34 -9.46 25.57
N PRO A 90 -18.10 -8.97 26.80
CA PRO A 90 -16.92 -8.17 27.12
C PRO A 90 -15.60 -8.86 26.75
N ASP A 91 -15.51 -10.17 26.97
CA ASP A 91 -14.30 -10.94 26.64
C ASP A 91 -14.13 -11.12 25.14
N GLY A 92 -15.23 -11.36 24.40
CA GLY A 92 -15.20 -11.39 22.93
C GLY A 92 -14.74 -10.06 22.34
N THR A 93 -15.23 -8.94 22.89
CA THR A 93 -14.78 -7.59 22.51
C THR A 93 -13.29 -7.40 22.79
N LYS A 94 -12.78 -7.79 23.97
CA LYS A 94 -11.34 -7.70 24.27
C LYS A 94 -10.50 -8.52 23.30
N THR A 95 -10.93 -9.74 22.95
CA THR A 95 -10.21 -10.57 21.97
C THR A 95 -10.16 -9.90 20.60
N ILE A 96 -11.26 -9.29 20.14
CA ILE A 96 -11.26 -8.52 18.89
C ILE A 96 -10.30 -7.34 18.97
N LEU A 97 -10.33 -6.56 20.07
CA LEU A 97 -9.43 -5.43 20.26
C LEU A 97 -7.95 -5.85 20.24
N GLN A 98 -7.61 -6.96 20.89
CA GLN A 98 -6.25 -7.52 20.87
C GLN A 98 -5.80 -7.94 19.47
N ARG A 99 -6.71 -8.45 18.63
CA ARG A 99 -6.39 -8.77 17.23
C ARG A 99 -6.16 -7.51 16.39
N LEU A 100 -7.01 -6.49 16.57
CA LEU A 100 -6.84 -5.21 15.89
C LEU A 100 -5.54 -4.49 16.32
N ASP A 101 -5.14 -4.64 17.59
CA ASP A 101 -3.85 -4.17 18.13
C ASP A 101 -2.66 -4.90 17.46
N ALA A 102 -2.73 -6.22 17.37
CA ALA A 102 -1.69 -7.04 16.73
C ALA A 102 -1.50 -6.72 15.23
N TRP A 103 -2.47 -6.09 14.58
CA TRP A 103 -2.45 -5.69 13.17
C TRP A 103 -2.23 -4.18 12.97
N ASP A 104 -1.84 -3.43 14.00
CA ASP A 104 -1.60 -1.97 13.94
C ASP A 104 -2.79 -1.19 13.35
N MET A 105 -4.02 -1.69 13.56
CA MET A 105 -5.26 -0.96 13.22
C MET A 105 -5.69 -0.04 14.36
N LEU A 106 -5.33 -0.40 15.58
CA LEU A 106 -5.44 0.38 16.80
C LEU A 106 -4.26 0.03 17.72
N SER A 107 -4.08 0.76 18.82
CA SER A 107 -3.16 0.36 19.88
C SER A 107 -3.84 0.37 21.23
N LEU A 108 -3.63 -0.68 22.03
CA LEU A 108 -4.12 -0.80 23.39
C LEU A 108 -3.08 -0.34 24.41
N GLU A 109 -3.56 0.19 25.53
CA GLU A 109 -2.72 0.39 26.71
C GLU A 109 -2.37 -0.99 27.33
N PRO A 110 -1.09 -1.30 27.61
CA PRO A 110 -0.62 -2.63 27.99
C PRO A 110 -1.33 -3.26 29.20
N GLU A 111 -1.96 -2.46 30.07
CA GLU A 111 -2.53 -2.92 31.35
C GLU A 111 -4.05 -2.79 31.47
N SER A 112 -4.70 -1.95 30.66
CA SER A 112 -6.11 -1.58 30.88
C SER A 112 -7.05 -1.97 29.75
N SER A 113 -6.54 -2.54 28.64
CA SER A 113 -7.30 -2.75 27.40
C SER A 113 -8.00 -1.49 26.88
N MET A 114 -7.60 -0.30 27.37
CA MET A 114 -8.09 0.96 26.85
C MET A 114 -7.46 1.20 25.49
N ILE A 115 -8.27 1.66 24.54
CA ILE A 115 -7.80 2.06 23.23
C ILE A 115 -7.00 3.36 23.40
N ARG A 116 -5.69 3.27 23.25
CA ARG A 116 -4.73 4.39 23.29
C ARG A 116 -4.69 5.13 21.96
N LEU A 117 -4.85 4.40 20.86
CA LEU A 117 -4.83 4.89 19.49
C LEU A 117 -5.83 4.11 18.66
N ALA A 118 -6.57 4.75 17.76
CA ALA A 118 -7.32 4.08 16.71
C ALA A 118 -7.35 5.00 15.50
N TYR A 119 -6.49 4.72 14.51
CA TYR A 119 -6.25 5.64 13.40
C TYR A 119 -7.55 6.08 12.72
N PRO A 120 -7.74 7.38 12.49
CA PRO A 120 -6.77 8.49 12.66
C PRO A 120 -6.69 9.12 14.07
N PHE A 121 -7.48 8.65 15.05
CA PHE A 121 -7.61 9.26 16.37
C PHE A 121 -6.56 8.79 17.38
N SER A 122 -6.20 9.68 18.30
CA SER A 122 -5.35 9.40 19.46
C SER A 122 -6.07 9.70 20.77
N SER A 123 -5.99 8.79 21.74
CA SER A 123 -6.50 9.00 23.10
C SER A 123 -5.46 9.73 23.97
N VAL A 124 -4.22 9.80 23.49
CA VAL A 124 -3.15 10.58 24.10
C VAL A 124 -3.16 11.97 23.46
N PRO A 125 -3.12 13.06 24.23
CA PRO A 125 -3.06 14.40 23.67
C PRO A 125 -1.89 14.55 22.70
N THR A 126 -2.19 15.00 21.48
CA THR A 126 -1.20 15.36 20.46
C THR A 126 -1.30 16.85 20.16
N PRO A 127 -0.31 17.44 19.46
CA PRO A 127 -0.46 18.79 18.95
C PRO A 127 -1.66 18.93 17.99
N HIS A 128 -2.10 17.86 17.33
CA HIS A 128 -3.09 17.91 16.24
C HIS A 128 -4.51 17.79 16.80
N VAL A 129 -5.08 18.92 17.19
CA VAL A 129 -6.43 18.99 17.77
C VAL A 129 -7.44 19.27 16.67
N VAL A 130 -8.49 18.45 16.58
CA VAL A 130 -9.53 18.54 15.55
C VAL A 130 -10.89 18.79 16.18
N LYS A 131 -11.60 19.79 15.66
CA LYS A 131 -12.98 20.13 16.04
C LYS A 131 -13.88 20.05 14.82
N PHE A 132 -15.01 19.36 14.95
CA PHE A 132 -16.02 19.23 13.91
C PHE A 132 -17.06 20.34 14.05
N ASP A 133 -17.37 21.02 12.95
CA ASP A 133 -18.24 22.21 13.02
C ASP A 133 -19.70 21.82 13.31
N GLN A 134 -20.14 20.65 12.86
CA GLN A 134 -21.49 20.12 13.09
C GLN A 134 -21.70 19.63 14.52
N TRP A 135 -20.61 19.43 15.27
CA TRP A 135 -20.63 18.96 16.66
C TRP A 135 -19.99 20.01 17.57
N SER A 136 -20.51 21.23 17.54
CA SER A 136 -19.93 22.39 18.23
C SER A 136 -19.80 22.22 19.74
N GLU A 137 -20.67 21.41 20.35
CA GLU A 137 -20.69 21.06 21.77
C GLU A 137 -19.83 19.84 22.12
N ALA A 138 -19.44 19.03 21.13
CA ALA A 138 -18.58 17.89 21.36
C ALA A 138 -17.16 18.36 21.72
N LYS A 139 -16.50 17.58 22.57
CA LYS A 139 -15.10 17.80 22.89
C LYS A 139 -14.26 17.62 21.62
N PRO A 140 -13.21 18.44 21.43
CA PRO A 140 -12.27 18.20 20.34
C PRO A 140 -11.59 16.85 20.52
N VAL A 141 -11.18 16.26 19.40
CA VAL A 141 -10.41 15.00 19.37
C VAL A 141 -8.95 15.29 19.03
N TYR A 142 -8.07 14.38 19.38
CA TYR A 142 -6.68 14.42 18.92
C TYR A 142 -6.50 13.48 17.74
N ALA A 143 -5.81 13.95 16.71
CA ALA A 143 -5.34 13.13 15.61
C ALA A 143 -3.89 12.70 15.85
N GLN A 144 -3.52 11.52 15.39
CA GLN A 144 -2.20 10.96 15.71
C GLN A 144 -1.06 11.67 14.95
N CYS A 145 -1.29 12.13 13.73
CA CYS A 145 -0.33 12.93 12.96
C CYS A 145 -0.99 13.98 12.04
N ALA A 146 -0.18 14.73 11.29
CA ALA A 146 -0.70 15.76 10.36
C ALA A 146 -1.55 15.17 9.21
N ILE A 147 -1.18 14.01 8.67
CA ILE A 147 -1.97 13.29 7.65
C ILE A 147 -3.31 12.83 8.24
N ASP A 148 -3.27 12.25 9.45
CA ASP A 148 -4.46 11.76 10.15
C ASP A 148 -5.46 12.88 10.42
N ALA A 149 -4.98 14.05 10.85
CA ALA A 149 -5.81 15.22 11.14
C ALA A 149 -6.59 15.69 9.91
N LEU A 150 -5.95 15.72 8.75
CA LEU A 150 -6.59 16.09 7.48
C LEU A 150 -7.44 14.96 6.90
N GLY A 151 -7.06 13.70 7.12
CA GLY A 151 -7.78 12.51 6.70
C GLY A 151 -9.18 12.39 7.31
N LEU A 152 -9.38 12.93 8.51
CA LEU A 152 -10.67 12.95 9.20
C LEU A 152 -11.81 13.59 8.39
N ALA A 153 -11.51 14.62 7.58
CA ALA A 153 -12.52 15.29 6.76
C ALA A 153 -13.12 14.36 5.70
N PHE A 154 -12.32 13.40 5.21
CA PHE A 154 -12.74 12.40 4.22
C PHE A 154 -13.40 11.21 4.89
N MET A 155 -12.80 10.69 5.98
CA MET A 155 -13.37 9.53 6.70
C MET A 155 -14.79 9.77 7.18
N LEU A 156 -15.06 10.98 7.69
CA LEU A 156 -16.36 11.32 8.28
C LEU A 156 -17.28 12.10 7.34
N HIS A 157 -16.77 12.61 6.21
CA HIS A 157 -17.47 13.53 5.32
C HIS A 157 -18.10 14.71 6.10
N ARG A 158 -17.25 15.40 6.87
CA ARG A 158 -17.63 16.52 7.75
C ARG A 158 -16.60 17.63 7.69
N ASP A 159 -17.10 18.86 7.73
CA ASP A 159 -16.29 20.05 7.92
C ASP A 159 -15.64 20.08 9.30
N LEU A 160 -14.39 20.52 9.34
CA LEU A 160 -13.59 20.53 10.55
C LEU A 160 -12.59 21.68 10.58
N SER A 161 -12.16 22.02 11.78
CA SER A 161 -11.06 22.93 12.05
C SER A 161 -9.95 22.20 12.81
N ILE A 162 -8.71 22.42 12.41
CA ILE A 162 -7.51 21.82 13.01
C ILE A 162 -6.70 22.93 13.64
N THR A 163 -6.33 22.76 14.91
CA THR A 163 -5.29 23.57 15.57
C THR A 163 -4.11 22.68 15.90
N SER A 164 -2.91 23.13 15.54
CA SER A 164 -1.66 22.43 15.77
C SER A 164 -0.51 23.40 16.07
N SER A 165 0.71 22.90 16.10
CA SER A 165 1.92 23.70 16.27
C SER A 165 3.04 23.20 15.38
N CYS A 166 3.91 24.13 14.95
CA CYS A 166 5.07 23.79 14.17
C CYS A 166 6.04 22.94 15.01
N ALA A 167 6.40 21.74 14.53
CA ALA A 167 7.29 20.83 15.25
C ALA A 167 8.72 21.36 15.47
N SER A 168 9.11 22.46 14.81
CA SER A 168 10.43 23.08 14.93
C SER A 168 10.47 24.24 15.93
N CYS A 169 9.41 25.05 16.01
CA CYS A 169 9.40 26.31 16.78
C CYS A 169 8.15 26.51 17.67
N ALA A 170 7.23 25.55 17.69
CA ALA A 170 5.97 25.58 18.43
C ALA A 170 4.98 26.71 18.04
N LYS A 171 5.26 27.48 16.97
CA LYS A 171 4.30 28.48 16.46
C LYS A 171 2.97 27.80 16.12
N ALA A 172 1.87 28.42 16.52
CA ALA A 172 0.52 27.92 16.24
C ALA A 172 0.27 27.79 14.74
N ILE A 173 -0.39 26.69 14.37
CA ILE A 173 -0.87 26.37 13.02
C ILE A 173 -2.37 26.16 13.12
N ALA A 174 -3.14 26.81 12.26
CA ALA A 174 -4.58 26.65 12.17
C ALA A 174 -4.97 26.33 10.73
N ILE A 175 -5.85 25.35 10.54
CA ILE A 175 -6.33 24.91 9.22
C ILE A 175 -7.84 24.71 9.30
N THR A 176 -8.56 25.17 8.29
CA THR A 176 -10.02 25.04 8.19
C THR A 176 -10.36 24.30 6.92
N VAL A 177 -11.08 23.19 7.08
CA VAL A 177 -11.50 22.30 5.98
C VAL A 177 -13.01 22.41 5.79
N ARG A 178 -13.46 22.74 4.58
CA ARG A 178 -14.86 22.78 4.17
C ARG A 178 -15.03 22.02 2.88
N ASP A 179 -16.08 21.21 2.77
CA ASP A 179 -16.37 20.41 1.58
C ASP A 179 -15.13 19.64 1.10
N GLN A 180 -14.38 19.08 2.05
CA GLN A 180 -13.14 18.32 1.82
C GLN A 180 -11.98 19.11 1.16
N THR A 181 -12.03 20.44 1.22
CA THR A 181 -10.98 21.36 0.75
C THR A 181 -10.49 22.25 1.88
N ILE A 182 -9.23 22.64 1.88
CA ILE A 182 -8.73 23.62 2.85
C ILE A 182 -9.08 25.01 2.33
N VAL A 183 -9.98 25.69 3.03
CA VAL A 183 -10.45 27.04 2.67
C VAL A 183 -9.69 28.14 3.38
N ALA A 184 -9.01 27.82 4.48
CA ALA A 184 -8.14 28.75 5.19
C ALA A 184 -7.05 27.98 5.94
N HIS A 185 -5.85 28.56 5.99
CA HIS A 185 -4.81 28.11 6.89
C HIS A 185 -3.86 29.25 7.27
N SER A 186 -3.22 29.10 8.43
CA SER A 186 -2.18 30.01 8.90
C SER A 186 -1.13 29.20 9.65
N PRO A 187 0.17 29.41 9.37
CA PRO A 187 0.74 30.35 8.38
C PRO A 187 0.51 29.95 6.91
N SER A 188 0.69 30.91 5.99
CA SER A 188 0.49 30.69 4.54
C SER A 188 1.52 29.76 3.91
N ASP A 189 2.69 29.60 4.54
CA ASP A 189 3.75 28.69 4.07
C ASP A 189 3.69 27.33 4.80
N THR A 190 2.53 26.98 5.38
CA THR A 190 2.36 25.71 6.10
C THR A 190 2.53 24.52 5.16
N LEU A 191 3.32 23.55 5.60
CA LEU A 191 3.60 22.31 4.90
C LEU A 191 3.78 21.16 5.89
N VAL A 192 3.93 19.95 5.38
CA VAL A 192 4.07 18.74 6.18
C VAL A 192 5.36 18.02 5.80
N TRP A 193 6.09 17.51 6.79
CA TRP A 193 7.06 16.46 6.54
C TRP A 193 6.37 15.12 6.72
N ALA A 194 6.52 14.21 5.76
CA ALA A 194 5.95 12.87 5.80
C ALA A 194 7.06 11.82 5.68
N GLY A 195 7.22 10.98 6.70
CA GLY A 195 8.28 9.98 6.75
C GLY A 195 8.39 9.26 8.09
N THR A 196 9.51 8.59 8.30
CA THR A 196 9.87 7.90 9.56
C THR A 196 11.15 8.49 10.16
N ILE A 197 11.28 8.43 11.48
CA ILE A 197 12.52 8.81 12.21
C ILE A 197 13.22 7.61 12.85
N GLN A 198 12.54 6.47 12.92
CA GLN A 198 13.02 5.22 13.49
C GLN A 198 12.32 4.03 12.82
N GLU A 199 12.78 2.82 13.09
CA GLU A 199 12.11 1.59 12.65
C GLU A 199 11.00 1.18 13.65
N GLY A 200 9.98 0.46 13.18
CA GLY A 200 8.89 -0.06 14.02
C GLY A 200 7.48 0.24 13.48
N PRO A 201 6.42 -0.11 14.24
CA PRO A 201 5.02 0.13 13.86
C PRO A 201 4.74 1.59 13.55
N VAL A 202 3.80 1.88 12.65
CA VAL A 202 3.54 3.25 12.13
C VAL A 202 3.26 4.23 13.27
N ALA A 203 2.57 3.75 14.33
CA ALA A 203 2.17 4.54 15.49
C ALA A 203 3.36 5.05 16.29
N ALA A 204 4.43 4.24 16.33
CA ALA A 204 5.65 4.50 17.08
C ALA A 204 6.75 5.09 16.19
N SER A 205 6.76 4.81 14.89
CA SER A 205 7.88 5.13 13.98
C SER A 205 7.60 6.31 13.05
N ALA A 206 6.45 6.30 12.37
CA ALA A 206 6.11 7.25 11.32
C ALA A 206 5.30 8.43 11.87
N CYS A 207 4.18 8.16 12.53
CA CYS A 207 3.25 9.20 12.99
C CYS A 207 3.87 10.23 13.95
N PRO A 208 4.76 9.87 14.89
CA PRO A 208 5.44 10.86 15.73
C PRO A 208 6.27 11.87 14.92
N ALA A 209 6.66 11.50 13.71
CA ALA A 209 7.49 12.30 12.85
C ALA A 209 6.67 13.10 11.81
N ILE A 210 5.51 12.60 11.37
CA ILE A 210 4.63 13.27 10.40
C ILE A 210 3.94 14.50 11.02
N ASN A 211 4.50 15.68 10.81
CA ASN A 211 4.07 16.91 11.50
C ASN A 211 3.95 18.11 10.56
N PHE A 212 3.16 19.10 11.01
CA PHE A 212 3.06 20.40 10.36
C PHE A 212 4.28 21.29 10.68
N PHE A 213 4.67 22.11 9.70
CA PHE A 213 5.70 23.13 9.83
C PHE A 213 5.24 24.42 9.19
N CYS A 214 5.63 25.55 9.77
CA CYS A 214 5.26 26.85 9.23
C CYS A 214 6.15 27.34 8.08
N SER A 215 7.21 26.62 7.73
CA SER A 215 8.11 26.94 6.60
C SER A 215 9.06 25.78 6.28
N ALA A 216 9.61 25.76 5.07
CA ALA A 216 10.61 24.78 4.63
C ALA A 216 11.89 24.85 5.48
N ALA A 217 12.37 26.06 5.78
CA ALA A 217 13.53 26.28 6.65
C ALA A 217 13.37 25.66 8.05
N HIS A 218 12.13 25.61 8.56
CA HIS A 218 11.85 24.98 9.85
C HIS A 218 11.87 23.45 9.77
N VAL A 219 11.51 22.86 8.63
CA VAL A 219 11.72 21.42 8.41
C VAL A 219 13.19 21.10 8.41
N GLU A 220 14.01 21.82 7.64
CA GLU A 220 15.46 21.60 7.58
C GLU A 220 16.12 21.74 8.96
N LYS A 221 15.71 22.74 9.74
CA LYS A 221 16.18 22.92 11.13
C LYS A 221 15.80 21.74 12.02
N TRP A 222 14.60 21.18 11.86
CA TRP A 222 14.14 20.03 12.61
C TRP A 222 14.86 18.73 12.18
N LEU A 223 15.03 18.52 10.86
CA LEU A 223 15.72 17.36 10.30
C LEU A 223 17.20 17.27 10.70
N ARG A 224 17.87 18.41 10.91
CA ARG A 224 19.24 18.42 11.46
C ARG A 224 19.37 17.74 12.83
N LYS A 225 18.27 17.59 13.57
CA LYS A 225 18.22 16.88 14.85
C LYS A 225 17.81 15.41 14.70
N GLN A 226 17.46 14.97 13.49
CA GLN A 226 16.91 13.65 13.18
C GLN A 226 17.77 12.96 12.11
N PRO A 227 18.95 12.44 12.45
CA PRO A 227 19.91 11.92 11.47
C PRO A 227 19.39 10.70 10.69
N ASN A 228 18.40 9.99 11.23
CA ASN A 228 17.81 8.80 10.62
C ASN A 228 16.46 9.08 9.92
N ALA A 229 16.10 10.36 9.76
CA ALA A 229 14.84 10.73 9.12
C ALA A 229 14.84 10.34 7.64
N VAL A 230 13.86 9.53 7.23
CA VAL A 230 13.63 9.16 5.83
C VAL A 230 12.21 9.57 5.45
N GLY A 231 12.07 10.43 4.45
CA GLY A 231 10.77 10.95 4.08
C GLY A 231 10.82 12.03 3.01
N SER A 232 9.77 12.83 2.94
CA SER A 232 9.64 13.93 2.00
C SER A 232 8.87 15.09 2.60
N VAL A 233 9.22 16.30 2.17
CA VAL A 233 8.38 17.48 2.39
C VAL A 233 7.25 17.47 1.38
N ILE A 234 6.01 17.59 1.85
CA ILE A 234 4.81 17.61 1.03
C ILE A 234 3.95 18.84 1.35
N SER A 235 3.22 19.30 0.35
CA SER A 235 2.24 20.39 0.47
C SER A 235 0.98 19.95 1.23
N LEU A 236 0.15 20.91 1.65
CA LEU A 236 -1.16 20.62 2.25
C LEU A 236 -2.09 19.86 1.28
N GLY A 237 -2.06 20.19 -0.03
CA GLY A 237 -2.85 19.48 -1.04
C GLY A 237 -2.44 18.02 -1.22
N GLU A 238 -1.14 17.73 -1.23
CA GLU A 238 -0.64 16.35 -1.23
C GLU A 238 -1.00 15.62 0.07
N THR A 239 -0.96 16.32 1.21
CA THR A 239 -1.36 15.75 2.51
C THR A 239 -2.84 15.38 2.54
N LEU A 240 -3.72 16.25 2.03
CA LEU A 240 -5.15 15.96 1.84
C LEU A 240 -5.35 14.71 0.97
N TYR A 241 -4.62 14.61 -0.14
CA TYR A 241 -4.71 13.45 -1.03
C TYR A 241 -4.35 12.14 -0.34
N ILE A 242 -3.24 12.12 0.42
CA ILE A 242 -2.80 10.93 1.16
C ILE A 242 -3.84 10.57 2.25
N GLY A 243 -4.30 11.56 3.03
CA GLY A 243 -5.32 11.34 4.05
C GLY A 243 -6.62 10.79 3.46
N LYS A 244 -7.08 11.33 2.33
CA LYS A 244 -8.24 10.81 1.59
C LYS A 244 -8.04 9.34 1.22
N ALA A 245 -6.92 9.02 0.57
CA ALA A 245 -6.64 7.66 0.08
C ALA A 245 -6.62 6.60 1.20
N ILE A 246 -6.10 6.97 2.38
CA ILE A 246 -6.00 6.05 3.53
C ILE A 246 -7.36 5.90 4.24
N PHE A 247 -8.07 7.01 4.49
CA PHE A 247 -9.14 7.03 5.48
C PHE A 247 -10.56 7.06 4.91
N GLU A 248 -10.77 7.57 3.70
CA GLU A 248 -12.11 7.62 3.08
C GLU A 248 -12.80 6.24 3.01
N PRO A 249 -12.10 5.13 2.68
CA PRO A 249 -12.75 3.82 2.60
C PRO A 249 -13.23 3.25 3.94
N LEU A 250 -12.71 3.72 5.09
CA LEU A 250 -12.89 3.04 6.38
C LEU A 250 -14.32 3.07 6.90
N LEU A 251 -15.03 4.18 6.67
CA LEU A 251 -16.42 4.35 7.08
C LEU A 251 -17.39 4.45 5.90
N ALA A 252 -16.89 4.42 4.67
CA ALA A 252 -17.74 4.29 3.49
C ALA A 252 -18.64 3.06 3.64
N THR A 253 -19.94 3.23 3.45
CA THR A 253 -20.86 2.09 3.31
C THR A 253 -20.58 1.47 1.95
N PRO A 254 -20.35 0.14 1.84
CA PRO A 254 -20.27 -0.51 0.55
C PRO A 254 -21.52 -0.14 -0.26
N SER A 255 -21.33 0.46 -1.43
CA SER A 255 -22.45 0.68 -2.36
C SER A 255 -23.17 -0.65 -2.55
N ARG A 256 -24.50 -0.64 -2.43
CA ARG A 256 -25.43 -1.80 -2.54
C ARG A 256 -25.31 -2.60 -3.84
N SER A 257 -24.38 -2.28 -4.74
CA SER A 257 -24.14 -3.01 -5.98
C SER A 257 -23.41 -4.35 -5.80
N ASN A 258 -22.92 -4.70 -4.60
CA ASN A 258 -22.26 -5.99 -4.31
C ASN A 258 -22.81 -6.64 -3.02
N LEU A 259 -24.12 -6.75 -2.90
CA LEU A 259 -24.75 -7.70 -1.99
C LEU A 259 -25.33 -8.81 -2.85
N ASP A 260 -24.55 -9.87 -3.08
CA ASP A 260 -25.09 -11.14 -3.59
C ASP A 260 -26.06 -11.70 -2.54
N PRO A 261 -27.37 -11.82 -2.84
CA PRO A 261 -28.26 -12.62 -2.03
C PRO A 261 -27.93 -14.09 -2.27
N LEU A 262 -27.89 -14.86 -1.18
CA LEU A 262 -27.93 -16.31 -1.19
C LEU A 262 -29.03 -16.80 -2.15
N GLU A 263 -28.69 -17.43 -3.28
CA GLU A 263 -29.56 -18.45 -3.89
C GLU A 263 -28.84 -19.34 -4.94
N SER A 264 -29.09 -20.63 -4.73
CA SER A 264 -29.07 -21.81 -5.60
C SER A 264 -28.69 -21.74 -7.09
N HIS A 265 -27.94 -22.77 -7.49
CA HIS A 265 -27.93 -23.40 -8.81
C HIS A 265 -29.25 -23.25 -9.59
N ASP A 266 -29.23 -22.59 -10.76
CA ASP A 266 -29.45 -23.25 -12.05
C ASP A 266 -29.21 -22.30 -13.24
N ALA A 267 -28.91 -22.93 -14.38
CA ALA A 267 -28.39 -22.33 -15.61
C ALA A 267 -29.34 -21.36 -16.34
N GLY A 268 -28.77 -20.36 -17.00
CA GLY A 268 -29.49 -19.51 -17.97
C GLY A 268 -28.58 -18.52 -18.70
N LEU A 269 -28.61 -18.58 -20.03
CA LEU A 269 -27.75 -17.90 -21.02
C LEU A 269 -27.80 -16.35 -20.99
N SER A 270 -26.60 -15.78 -21.15
CA SER A 270 -26.17 -14.51 -21.78
C SER A 270 -27.20 -13.46 -22.25
N ALA A 271 -26.92 -12.21 -21.89
CA ALA A 271 -26.77 -11.09 -22.84
C ALA A 271 -26.03 -9.90 -22.18
N THR A 272 -24.78 -9.63 -22.59
CA THR A 272 -23.97 -8.48 -22.14
C THR A 272 -23.75 -7.50 -23.28
N GLY A 273 -24.11 -6.23 -23.06
CA GLY A 273 -23.74 -5.09 -23.89
C GLY A 273 -22.36 -4.52 -23.49
N THR A 274 -21.47 -4.54 -24.47
CA THR A 274 -20.14 -3.94 -24.69
C THR A 274 -19.66 -2.79 -23.80
N VAL A 275 -18.55 -2.99 -23.06
CA VAL A 275 -17.37 -2.08 -22.99
C VAL A 275 -16.09 -2.88 -22.65
N ALA A 276 -15.07 -2.74 -23.52
CA ALA A 276 -13.62 -2.94 -23.34
C ALA A 276 -13.07 -4.26 -22.73
N SER A 277 -12.54 -5.08 -23.63
CA SER A 277 -11.98 -6.42 -23.49
C SER A 277 -10.47 -6.41 -23.18
N THR A 278 -10.05 -6.92 -22.00
CA THR A 278 -8.73 -7.57 -21.80
C THR A 278 -8.65 -8.58 -20.65
N SER A 279 -9.71 -8.84 -19.88
CA SER A 279 -9.59 -9.68 -18.67
C SER A 279 -9.73 -11.19 -18.89
N ILE A 280 -10.37 -11.62 -19.99
CA ILE A 280 -10.57 -13.06 -20.27
C ILE A 280 -9.31 -13.69 -20.89
N ALA A 281 -8.58 -12.94 -21.72
CA ALA A 281 -7.34 -13.43 -22.33
C ALA A 281 -6.27 -13.73 -21.27
N GLY A 282 -6.19 -12.91 -20.21
CA GLY A 282 -5.24 -13.12 -19.11
C GLY A 282 -5.53 -14.37 -18.29
N LEU A 283 -6.81 -14.61 -17.97
CA LEU A 283 -7.23 -15.81 -17.23
C LEU A 283 -7.02 -17.07 -18.06
N VAL A 284 -7.39 -17.04 -19.35
CA VAL A 284 -7.19 -18.17 -20.26
C VAL A 284 -5.70 -18.44 -20.49
N ALA A 285 -4.87 -17.40 -20.64
CA ALA A 285 -3.42 -17.56 -20.76
C ALA A 285 -2.76 -18.09 -19.49
N ALA A 286 -3.17 -17.62 -18.30
CA ALA A 286 -2.67 -18.13 -17.02
C ALA A 286 -3.08 -19.58 -16.78
N PHE A 287 -4.32 -19.95 -17.12
CA PHE A 287 -4.79 -21.34 -17.03
C PHE A 287 -4.05 -22.25 -18.00
N LEU A 288 -3.91 -21.86 -19.26
CA LEU A 288 -3.17 -22.62 -20.27
C LEU A 288 -1.68 -22.79 -19.90
N ALA A 289 -1.04 -21.74 -19.35
CA ALA A 289 0.33 -21.82 -18.87
C ALA A 289 0.46 -22.72 -17.63
N SER A 290 -0.49 -22.67 -16.70
CA SER A 290 -0.50 -23.52 -15.52
C SER A 290 -0.69 -25.00 -15.90
N VAL A 291 -1.57 -25.28 -16.87
CA VAL A 291 -1.82 -26.65 -17.37
C VAL A 291 -0.62 -27.19 -18.15
N CYS A 292 0.13 -26.36 -18.90
CA CYS A 292 1.31 -26.83 -19.62
C CYS A 292 2.55 -27.08 -18.74
N CYS A 293 2.63 -26.46 -17.56
CA CYS A 293 3.77 -26.56 -16.65
C CYS A 293 3.56 -27.58 -15.52
N ILE A 294 2.35 -27.61 -14.95
CA ILE A 294 2.03 -28.50 -13.82
C ILE A 294 1.53 -29.85 -14.33
N GLY A 295 0.84 -29.88 -15.47
CA GLY A 295 0.32 -31.11 -16.08
C GLY A 295 1.41 -32.18 -16.26
N PRO A 296 2.50 -31.92 -16.99
CA PRO A 296 3.55 -32.92 -17.20
C PRO A 296 4.22 -33.38 -15.90
N LEU A 297 4.34 -32.49 -14.91
CA LEU A 297 5.03 -32.76 -13.65
C LEU A 297 4.16 -33.59 -12.69
N VAL A 298 2.85 -33.37 -12.68
CA VAL A 298 1.87 -34.18 -11.95
C VAL A 298 1.70 -35.56 -12.59
N PHE A 299 1.69 -35.63 -13.93
CA PHE A 299 1.65 -36.92 -14.65
C PHE A 299 2.93 -37.75 -14.46
N ALA A 300 4.09 -37.10 -14.32
CA ALA A 300 5.34 -37.77 -13.95
C ALA A 300 5.36 -38.24 -12.48
N ALA A 301 4.82 -37.41 -11.56
CA ALA A 301 4.76 -37.73 -10.13
C ALA A 301 3.78 -38.88 -9.80
N LEU A 302 2.71 -39.03 -10.59
CA LEU A 302 1.76 -40.14 -10.46
C LEU A 302 2.26 -41.45 -11.07
N GLY A 303 3.49 -41.50 -11.60
CA GLY A 303 4.13 -42.76 -11.98
C GLY A 303 3.46 -43.53 -13.13
N VAL A 304 2.57 -42.90 -13.90
CA VAL A 304 2.01 -43.46 -15.12
C VAL A 304 3.02 -43.22 -16.25
N GLY A 305 4.11 -43.97 -16.19
CA GLY A 305 5.18 -43.92 -17.16
C GLY A 305 4.67 -44.22 -18.57
N VAL A 306 5.24 -43.53 -19.54
CA VAL A 306 5.17 -43.83 -20.97
C VAL A 306 5.97 -45.12 -21.21
N GLY A 307 5.44 -46.24 -20.74
CA GLY A 307 6.05 -47.56 -20.79
C GLY A 307 4.94 -48.60 -20.85
N ALA A 308 4.52 -48.91 -22.08
CA ALA A 308 3.67 -50.03 -22.49
C ALA A 308 2.95 -50.81 -21.37
N THR A 309 1.82 -50.30 -20.88
CA THR A 309 0.62 -51.02 -20.37
C THR A 309 -0.19 -50.09 -19.43
N GLY A 310 -0.92 -49.13 -20.00
CA GLY A 310 -1.77 -48.24 -19.21
C GLY A 310 -2.92 -47.65 -20.04
N ALA A 311 -3.97 -47.20 -19.36
CA ALA A 311 -5.29 -46.80 -19.90
C ALA A 311 -5.29 -45.59 -20.86
N LEU A 312 -4.14 -45.18 -21.40
CA LEU A 312 -3.96 -44.09 -22.36
C LEU A 312 -3.32 -44.59 -23.67
N ALA A 313 -3.73 -45.77 -24.15
CA ALA A 313 -3.29 -46.27 -25.46
C ALA A 313 -3.77 -45.38 -26.64
N SER A 314 -4.78 -44.52 -26.43
CA SER A 314 -5.33 -43.63 -27.47
C SER A 314 -4.57 -42.31 -27.65
N THR A 315 -3.69 -41.90 -26.73
CA THR A 315 -2.90 -40.64 -26.87
C THR A 315 -1.52 -40.84 -27.51
N ALA A 316 -1.09 -42.08 -27.74
CA ALA A 316 0.17 -42.40 -28.42
C ALA A 316 0.22 -41.90 -29.87
N GLY A 317 -0.94 -41.75 -30.54
CA GLY A 317 -1.03 -41.18 -31.89
C GLY A 317 -0.75 -39.68 -31.93
N PHE A 318 -1.25 -38.93 -30.94
CA PHE A 318 -1.07 -37.48 -30.84
C PHE A 318 0.37 -37.12 -30.47
N LEU A 319 1.00 -37.87 -29.55
CA LEU A 319 2.42 -37.67 -29.22
C LEU A 319 3.37 -38.04 -30.37
N LYS A 320 3.04 -39.05 -31.20
CA LYS A 320 3.85 -39.36 -32.40
C LYS A 320 3.80 -38.26 -33.46
N ALA A 321 2.69 -37.55 -33.58
CA ALA A 321 2.56 -36.39 -34.48
C ALA A 321 3.33 -35.14 -33.99
N LEU A 322 3.68 -35.08 -32.70
CA LEU A 322 4.44 -33.99 -32.08
C LEU A 322 5.97 -34.22 -32.06
N LEU A 323 6.43 -35.45 -32.32
CA LEU A 323 7.85 -35.76 -32.52
C LEU A 323 8.56 -34.86 -33.56
N PRO A 324 7.98 -34.53 -34.73
CA PRO A 324 8.62 -33.64 -35.71
C PRO A 324 8.62 -32.15 -35.32
N TYR A 325 7.77 -31.72 -34.38
CA TYR A 325 7.70 -30.33 -33.91
C TYR A 325 8.59 -30.04 -32.69
N ARG A 326 9.23 -31.06 -32.11
CA ARG A 326 10.16 -30.95 -30.98
C ARG A 326 11.29 -29.91 -31.19
N PRO A 327 11.99 -29.84 -32.34
CA PRO A 327 13.00 -28.80 -32.55
C PRO A 327 12.40 -27.39 -32.66
N VAL A 328 11.15 -27.25 -33.11
CA VAL A 328 10.46 -25.95 -33.20
C VAL A 328 10.17 -25.40 -31.80
N PHE A 329 9.71 -26.24 -30.88
CA PHE A 329 9.49 -25.84 -29.49
C PHE A 329 10.79 -25.47 -28.76
N VAL A 330 11.88 -26.21 -29.00
CA VAL A 330 13.21 -25.87 -28.45
C VAL A 330 13.74 -24.57 -29.06
N GLY A 331 13.53 -24.35 -30.36
CA GLY A 331 13.89 -23.10 -31.01
C GLY A 331 13.10 -21.91 -30.43
N LEU A 332 11.81 -22.08 -30.18
CA LEU A 332 10.95 -21.05 -29.59
C LEU A 332 11.37 -20.68 -28.17
N THR A 333 11.70 -21.66 -27.33
CA THR A 333 12.17 -21.40 -25.96
C THR A 333 13.53 -20.71 -25.93
N LEU A 334 14.48 -21.13 -26.79
CA LEU A 334 15.77 -20.46 -26.95
C LEU A 334 15.62 -19.02 -27.45
N LEU A 335 14.68 -18.78 -28.36
CA LEU A 335 14.38 -17.44 -28.87
C LEU A 335 13.79 -16.53 -27.78
N LEU A 336 12.84 -17.03 -26.97
CA LEU A 336 12.25 -16.28 -25.85
C LEU A 336 13.25 -16.01 -24.72
N LEU A 337 14.10 -16.98 -24.39
CA LEU A 337 15.22 -16.80 -23.46
C LEU A 337 16.24 -15.80 -24.00
N GLY A 338 16.56 -15.86 -25.29
CA GLY A 338 17.43 -14.91 -25.98
C GLY A 338 16.89 -13.49 -25.95
N ILE A 339 15.58 -13.29 -26.19
CA ILE A 339 14.91 -11.99 -26.09
C ILE A 339 14.93 -11.46 -24.66
N SER A 340 14.72 -12.34 -23.67
CA SER A 340 14.77 -11.97 -22.25
C SER A 340 16.18 -11.56 -21.82
N PHE A 341 17.21 -12.29 -22.25
CA PHE A 341 18.62 -11.92 -22.04
C PHE A 341 18.99 -10.65 -22.77
N TYR A 342 18.51 -10.47 -24.01
CA TYR A 342 18.73 -9.26 -24.79
C TYR A 342 18.15 -8.04 -24.07
N HIS A 343 16.93 -8.12 -23.55
CA HIS A 343 16.35 -7.03 -22.77
C HIS A 343 17.03 -6.82 -21.41
N ALA A 344 17.50 -7.89 -20.75
CA ALA A 344 18.22 -7.79 -19.48
C ALA A 344 19.64 -7.20 -19.62
N TYR A 345 20.31 -7.40 -20.77
CA TYR A 345 21.68 -6.94 -21.02
C TYR A 345 21.79 -5.71 -21.92
N ARG A 346 20.71 -5.33 -22.61
CA ARG A 346 20.68 -4.09 -23.40
C ARG A 346 20.68 -2.90 -22.44
N LYS A 347 21.87 -2.35 -22.22
CA LYS A 347 22.06 -1.07 -21.53
C LYS A 347 21.20 0.00 -22.22
N PRO A 348 20.37 0.76 -21.50
CA PRO A 348 19.80 1.98 -22.05
C PRO A 348 20.96 2.95 -22.29
N SER A 349 21.18 3.34 -23.55
CA SER A 349 21.94 4.55 -23.87
C SER A 349 21.05 5.74 -23.51
N SER A 350 21.05 6.16 -22.24
CA SER A 350 20.43 7.42 -21.85
C SER A 350 21.34 8.56 -22.30
N VAL A 351 21.04 9.08 -23.49
CA VAL A 351 21.31 10.48 -23.82
C VAL A 351 20.75 11.30 -22.66
N CYS A 352 21.59 12.16 -22.08
CA CYS A 352 21.20 13.07 -21.02
C CYS A 352 20.12 14.01 -21.55
N ALA A 353 18.86 13.72 -21.22
CA ALA A 353 17.82 14.71 -21.10
C ALA A 353 17.50 14.82 -19.61
N THR A 354 17.57 16.04 -19.11
CA THR A 354 17.16 16.47 -17.78
C THR A 354 15.79 15.88 -17.40
N GLU A 355 15.64 15.54 -16.12
CA GLU A 355 14.48 14.88 -15.48
C GLU A 355 14.50 13.35 -15.44
N ALA A 356 15.18 12.78 -14.44
CA ALA A 356 14.73 11.62 -13.67
C ALA A 356 15.75 11.28 -12.59
N GLY A 357 15.28 11.21 -11.34
CA GLY A 357 16.04 10.71 -10.20
C GLY A 357 16.43 9.23 -10.36
N CYS A 358 17.42 8.84 -9.57
CA CYS A 358 18.07 7.54 -9.56
C CYS A 358 17.13 6.34 -9.76
N ALA A 359 17.23 5.69 -10.92
CA ALA A 359 16.78 4.32 -11.09
C ALA A 359 17.62 3.42 -10.15
N ARG A 360 17.03 3.00 -9.03
CA ARG A 360 17.63 1.99 -8.16
C ARG A 360 17.73 0.70 -8.95
N SER A 361 18.96 0.32 -9.28
CA SER A 361 19.30 -0.87 -10.04
C SER A 361 18.78 -2.13 -9.31
N VAL A 362 17.76 -2.78 -9.88
CA VAL A 362 17.26 -4.10 -9.46
C VAL A 362 18.14 -5.24 -10.01
N ASN A 363 19.43 -4.98 -10.25
CA ASN A 363 20.30 -5.89 -11.02
C ASN A 363 20.93 -7.04 -10.24
N GLY A 364 20.80 -7.08 -8.91
CA GLY A 364 21.40 -8.17 -8.12
C GLY A 364 20.58 -9.46 -8.17
N LEU A 365 19.29 -9.36 -7.81
CA LEU A 365 18.43 -10.53 -7.58
C LEU A 365 17.74 -11.03 -8.85
N ASN A 366 17.48 -10.16 -9.83
CA ASN A 366 16.87 -10.58 -11.10
C ASN A 366 17.85 -11.38 -11.98
N ARG A 367 19.16 -11.10 -11.85
CA ARG A 367 20.20 -11.75 -12.66
C ARG A 367 20.46 -13.19 -12.21
N THR A 368 20.44 -13.47 -10.91
CA THR A 368 20.60 -14.84 -10.38
C THR A 368 19.41 -15.72 -10.73
N TRP A 369 18.19 -15.22 -10.60
CA TRP A 369 16.97 -15.96 -10.99
C TRP A 369 16.92 -16.27 -12.51
N LEU A 370 17.35 -15.33 -13.37
CA LEU A 370 17.46 -15.58 -14.80
C LEU A 370 18.45 -16.71 -15.14
N TRP A 371 19.60 -16.76 -14.47
CA TRP A 371 20.58 -17.84 -14.66
C TRP A 371 20.08 -19.19 -14.13
N LEU A 372 19.33 -19.21 -13.02
CA LEU A 372 18.71 -20.42 -12.48
C LEU A 372 17.65 -20.99 -13.44
N ILE A 373 16.80 -20.14 -14.01
CA ILE A 373 15.77 -20.55 -14.99
C ILE A 373 16.43 -21.05 -16.28
N ALA A 374 17.48 -20.37 -16.76
CA ALA A 374 18.23 -20.80 -17.93
C ALA A 374 18.94 -22.15 -17.72
N ALA A 375 19.54 -22.37 -16.54
CA ALA A 375 20.18 -23.63 -16.19
C ALA A 375 19.16 -24.77 -16.09
N LEU A 376 18.01 -24.54 -15.43
CA LEU A 376 16.94 -25.53 -15.34
C LEU A 376 16.36 -25.89 -16.72
N ALA A 377 16.15 -24.89 -17.58
CA ALA A 377 15.71 -25.12 -18.96
C ALA A 377 16.73 -25.94 -19.76
N LEU A 378 18.02 -25.64 -19.63
CA LEU A 378 19.09 -26.41 -20.29
C LEU A 378 19.12 -27.86 -19.80
N VAL A 379 18.98 -28.10 -18.49
CA VAL A 379 18.92 -29.44 -17.90
C VAL A 379 17.71 -30.21 -18.43
N LEU A 380 16.52 -29.60 -18.49
CA LEU A 380 15.33 -30.26 -19.06
C LEU A 380 15.46 -30.58 -20.55
N VAL A 381 16.12 -29.70 -21.32
CA VAL A 381 16.37 -29.92 -22.76
C VAL A 381 17.39 -31.03 -22.99
N LEU A 382 18.40 -31.16 -22.12
CA LEU A 382 19.44 -32.18 -22.21
C LEU A 382 19.04 -33.51 -21.58
N ALA A 383 18.16 -33.54 -20.59
CA ALA A 383 17.68 -34.76 -19.93
C ALA A 383 17.33 -35.94 -20.87
N PRO A 384 16.61 -35.75 -22.00
CA PRO A 384 16.32 -36.86 -22.92
C PRO A 384 17.54 -37.37 -23.70
N TYR A 385 18.59 -36.57 -23.84
CA TYR A 385 19.85 -37.00 -24.47
C TYR A 385 20.75 -37.78 -23.50
N TRP A 386 20.68 -37.47 -22.20
CA TRP A 386 21.38 -38.23 -21.16
C TRP A 386 20.68 -39.55 -20.81
N LEU A 387 19.35 -39.61 -20.94
CA LEU A 387 18.56 -40.84 -20.75
C LEU A 387 18.54 -41.77 -21.98
N ALA A 388 19.09 -41.32 -23.11
CA ALA A 388 19.22 -42.10 -24.35
C ALA A 388 20.64 -42.65 -24.58
N LEU A 389 21.54 -42.46 -23.60
CA LEU A 389 22.81 -43.18 -23.46
C LEU A 389 22.61 -44.33 -22.47
#